data_AF-A0A8C0XR62-F1
#
_entry.id   AF-A0A8C0XR62-F1
#
_cell.length_a   1.000
_cell.length_b   1.000
_cell.length_c   1.000
_cell.angle_alpha   90.00
_cell.angle_beta   90.00
_cell.angle_gamma   90.00
#
_symmetry.space_group_name_H-M   'P 1'
#
loop_
_entity.id
_entity.type
_entity.pdbx_description
1 polymer ?
#
loop_
_entity_poly.entity_id
_entity_poly.type
_entity_poly.pdbx_seq_one_letter_code
_entity_poly.pdbx_strand_id
1 'polypeptide(L)'
;MLQGHSSVFQALLGTFFTWAMTAAGAALVFIFSSGQRRILDGSLGFAAGVMLAASYWSLLAPAVEMATSSGGFGAFAFFPVAVGFTLGAAFVYLADLLMPHLVSTAALWAVLSGDATSVQYIYFCSNLRHPLMLI
;
A
#
# COMPACT_ATOMS: atom_id res chain seq x y z
N MET A 1 -4.25 13.59 -23.41
CA MET A 1 -3.66 14.93 -23.15
C MET A 1 -4.63 15.96 -23.72
N LEU A 2 -5.16 16.85 -22.90
CA LEU A 2 -6.05 17.91 -23.37
C LEU A 2 -5.22 18.89 -24.22
N GLN A 3 -5.51 18.98 -25.52
CA GLN A 3 -4.84 19.92 -26.42
C GLN A 3 -5.22 21.36 -26.01
N GLY A 4 -4.24 22.17 -25.62
CA GLY A 4 -4.39 23.61 -25.37
C GLY A 4 -4.19 24.09 -23.93
N HIS A 5 -3.98 23.21 -22.94
CA HIS A 5 -3.71 23.60 -21.55
C HIS A 5 -2.26 23.32 -21.12
N SER A 6 -1.71 24.18 -20.25
CA SER A 6 -0.36 24.01 -19.71
C SER A 6 -0.25 22.70 -18.93
N SER A 7 0.87 21.98 -19.09
CA SER A 7 1.12 20.70 -18.40
C SER A 7 1.01 20.83 -16.88
N VAL A 8 1.33 22.02 -16.35
CA VAL A 8 1.19 22.36 -14.93
C VAL A 8 -0.27 22.34 -14.49
N PHE A 9 -1.19 22.93 -15.27
CA PHE A 9 -2.61 22.94 -14.93
C PHE A 9 -3.23 21.54 -14.93
N GLN A 10 -2.83 20.69 -15.88
CA GLN A 10 -3.28 19.29 -15.93
C GLN A 10 -2.76 18.49 -14.72
N ALA A 11 -1.50 18.71 -14.30
CA ALA A 11 -0.95 18.09 -13.10
C ALA A 11 -1.65 18.59 -11.82
N LEU A 12 -2.01 19.88 -11.77
CA LEU A 12 -2.72 20.49 -10.64
C LEU A 12 -4.14 19.91 -10.49
N LEU A 13 -4.88 19.76 -11.59
CA LEU A 13 -6.17 19.07 -11.58
C LEU A 13 -6.05 17.58 -11.24
N GLY A 14 -5.04 16.90 -11.78
CA GLY A 14 -4.78 15.50 -11.46
C GLY A 14 -4.48 15.28 -9.98
N THR A 15 -3.63 16.11 -9.38
CA THR A 15 -3.30 16.04 -7.95
C THR A 15 -4.50 16.34 -7.06
N PHE A 16 -5.26 17.42 -7.33
CA PHE A 16 -6.50 17.70 -6.60
C PHE A 16 -7.52 16.57 -6.72
N PHE A 17 -7.66 15.97 -7.90
CA PHE A 17 -8.56 14.83 -8.11
C PHE A 17 -8.16 13.62 -7.26
N THR A 18 -6.86 13.27 -7.21
CA THR A 18 -6.38 12.16 -6.36
C THR A 18 -6.63 12.41 -4.89
N TRP A 19 -6.37 13.64 -4.41
CA TRP A 19 -6.65 14.05 -3.03
C TRP A 19 -8.14 14.04 -2.71
N ALA A 20 -8.98 14.50 -3.64
CA ALA A 20 -10.43 14.49 -3.48
C ALA A 20 -10.96 13.05 -3.38
N MET A 21 -10.42 12.11 -4.15
CA MET A 21 -10.78 10.69 -4.06
C MET A 21 -10.39 10.09 -2.70
N THR A 22 -9.19 10.41 -2.18
CA THR A 22 -8.78 10.00 -0.82
C THR A 22 -9.67 10.61 0.25
N ALA A 23 -9.98 11.90 0.15
CA ALA A 23 -10.86 12.59 1.08
C ALA A 23 -12.29 12.02 1.03
N ALA A 24 -12.81 11.70 -0.16
CA ALA A 24 -14.10 11.06 -0.33
C ALA A 24 -14.12 9.65 0.30
N GLY A 25 -13.07 8.85 0.10
CA GLY A 25 -12.92 7.55 0.74
C GLY A 25 -12.90 7.63 2.27
N ALA A 26 -12.18 8.61 2.83
CA ALA A 26 -12.14 8.86 4.28
C ALA A 26 -13.49 9.38 4.81
N ALA A 27 -14.20 10.21 4.04
CA ALA A 27 -15.49 10.76 4.42
C ALA A 27 -16.56 9.67 4.62
N LEU A 28 -16.47 8.56 3.88
CA LEU A 28 -17.37 7.40 4.05
C LEU A 28 -17.29 6.81 5.46
N VAL A 29 -16.13 6.90 6.15
CA VAL A 29 -15.94 6.40 7.52
C VAL A 29 -16.83 7.14 8.53
N PHE A 30 -17.17 8.41 8.29
CA PHE A 30 -18.08 9.16 9.16
C PHE A 30 -19.55 8.74 9.04
N ILE A 31 -19.93 8.14 7.90
CA ILE A 31 -21.28 7.63 7.65
C ILE A 31 -21.42 6.20 8.23
N PHE A 32 -20.34 5.41 8.20
CA PHE A 32 -20.30 4.08 8.79
C PHE A 32 -19.88 4.13 10.28
N SER A 33 -20.86 4.20 11.17
CA SER A 33 -20.63 4.12 12.62
C SER A 33 -19.91 2.81 13.02
N SER A 34 -19.01 2.92 14.01
CA SER A 34 -17.95 1.98 14.46
C SER A 34 -18.32 0.51 14.78
N GLY A 35 -19.54 0.05 14.49
CA GLY A 35 -20.08 -1.23 14.98
C GLY A 35 -19.73 -2.48 14.17
N GLN A 36 -19.39 -2.39 12.88
CA GLN A 36 -19.35 -3.57 12.00
C GLN A 36 -17.94 -3.84 11.45
N ARG A 37 -17.10 -4.52 12.25
CA ARG A 37 -15.75 -5.00 11.82
C ARG A 37 -15.79 -5.70 10.45
N ARG A 38 -16.87 -6.42 10.16
CA ARG A 38 -17.09 -7.11 8.87
C ARG A 38 -17.09 -6.18 7.65
N ILE A 39 -17.56 -4.94 7.79
CA ILE A 39 -17.55 -3.95 6.70
C ILE A 39 -16.14 -3.37 6.54
N LEU A 40 -15.44 -3.11 7.66
CA LEU A 40 -14.05 -2.65 7.64
C LEU A 40 -13.14 -3.69 6.97
N ASP A 41 -13.25 -4.96 7.37
CA ASP A 41 -12.51 -6.08 6.78
C ASP A 41 -12.85 -6.22 5.27
N GLY A 42 -14.11 -6.01 4.90
CA GLY A 42 -14.54 -5.95 3.51
C GLY A 42 -13.90 -4.81 2.71
N SER A 43 -13.81 -3.60 3.28
CA SER A 43 -13.16 -2.45 2.63
C SER A 43 -11.65 -2.62 2.50
N LEU A 44 -11.00 -3.23 3.49
CA LEU A 44 -9.56 -3.53 3.46
C LEU A 44 -9.27 -4.60 2.39
N GLY A 45 -10.10 -5.64 2.32
CA GLY A 45 -10.02 -6.65 1.26
C GLY A 45 -10.29 -6.07 -0.14
N PHE A 46 -11.25 -5.15 -0.27
CA PHE A 46 -11.51 -4.47 -1.54
C PHE A 46 -10.32 -3.60 -1.97
N ALA A 47 -9.74 -2.83 -1.05
CA ALA A 47 -8.55 -2.02 -1.33
C ALA A 47 -7.37 -2.88 -1.77
N ALA A 48 -7.10 -3.99 -1.07
CA ALA A 48 -6.08 -4.96 -1.46
C ALA A 48 -6.36 -5.54 -2.86
N GLY A 49 -7.61 -5.89 -3.17
CA GLY A 49 -8.02 -6.41 -4.47
C GLY A 49 -7.79 -5.42 -5.62
N VAL A 50 -8.21 -4.16 -5.47
CA VAL A 50 -8.01 -3.10 -6.49
C VAL A 50 -6.52 -2.87 -6.77
N MET A 51 -5.68 -2.91 -5.72
CA MET A 51 -4.24 -2.72 -5.86
C MET A 51 -3.58 -3.88 -6.63
N LEU A 52 -3.96 -5.13 -6.35
CA LEU A 52 -3.46 -6.31 -7.07
C LEU A 52 -3.91 -6.32 -8.53
N ALA A 53 -5.17 -5.98 -8.78
CA ALA A 53 -5.73 -5.82 -10.12
C ALA A 53 -4.93 -4.82 -10.96
N ALA A 54 -4.80 -3.59 -10.48
CA ALA A 54 -4.07 -2.53 -11.18
C ALA A 54 -2.61 -2.95 -11.48
N SER A 55 -1.95 -3.62 -10.53
CA SER A 55 -0.59 -4.12 -10.71
C SER A 55 -0.49 -5.14 -11.85
N TYR A 56 -1.45 -6.07 -11.97
CA TYR A 56 -1.42 -7.07 -13.05
C TYR A 56 -1.64 -6.44 -14.43
N TRP A 57 -2.71 -5.66 -14.60
CA TRP A 57 -3.07 -5.10 -15.91
C TRP A 57 -2.17 -3.96 -16.36
N SER A 58 -1.74 -3.08 -15.44
CA SER A 58 -0.95 -1.90 -15.80
C SER A 58 0.55 -2.15 -15.82
N LEU A 59 1.05 -3.15 -15.09
CA LEU A 59 2.50 -3.40 -15.00
C LEU A 59 2.89 -4.80 -15.48
N LEU A 60 2.21 -5.85 -15.02
CA LEU A 60 2.66 -7.23 -15.24
C LEU A 60 2.41 -7.71 -16.68
N ALA A 61 1.23 -7.43 -17.23
CA ALA A 61 0.89 -7.71 -18.62
C ALA A 61 1.83 -7.03 -19.63
N PRO A 62 2.05 -5.69 -19.58
CA PRO A 62 3.01 -5.04 -20.48
C PRO A 62 4.46 -5.44 -20.21
N ALA A 63 4.84 -5.74 -18.96
CA ALA A 63 6.20 -6.20 -18.65
C ALA A 63 6.54 -7.55 -19.30
N VAL A 64 5.58 -8.48 -19.37
CA VAL A 64 5.76 -9.77 -20.06
C VAL A 64 5.93 -9.57 -21.57
N GLU A 65 5.15 -8.67 -22.17
CA GLU A 65 5.27 -8.35 -23.60
C GLU A 65 6.63 -7.72 -23.95
N MET A 66 7.10 -6.79 -23.10
CA MET A 66 8.43 -6.19 -23.23
C MET A 66 9.55 -7.23 -23.04
N ALA A 67 9.39 -8.18 -22.11
CA ALA A 67 10.35 -9.27 -21.89
C ALA A 67 10.38 -10.26 -23.07
N THR A 68 9.24 -10.54 -23.72
CA THR A 68 9.20 -11.37 -24.93
C THR A 68 9.87 -10.72 -26.14
N SER A 69 9.83 -9.39 -26.22
CA SER A 69 10.34 -8.62 -27.36
C SER A 69 11.87 -8.37 -27.31
N SER A 70 12.49 -8.48 -26.14
CA SER A 70 13.88 -8.03 -25.89
C SER A 70 14.97 -9.11 -25.91
N GLY A 71 14.64 -10.40 -26.07
CA GLY A 71 15.66 -11.41 -26.42
C GLY A 71 15.31 -12.89 -26.18
N GLY A 72 15.38 -13.68 -27.25
CA GLY A 72 15.89 -15.07 -27.31
C GLY A 72 15.18 -16.22 -26.59
N PHE A 73 14.42 -15.97 -25.52
CA PHE A 73 13.83 -17.03 -24.69
C PHE A 73 12.30 -16.91 -24.68
N GLY A 74 11.67 -17.22 -25.81
CA GLY A 74 10.21 -17.12 -25.99
C GLY A 74 9.38 -17.76 -24.87
N ALA A 75 9.81 -18.91 -24.32
CA ALA A 75 9.09 -19.64 -23.27
C ALA A 75 9.44 -19.23 -21.82
N PHE A 76 10.56 -18.52 -21.59
CA PHE A 76 11.02 -18.13 -20.24
C PHE A 76 10.89 -16.62 -19.96
N ALA A 77 10.16 -15.87 -20.78
CA ALA A 77 9.93 -14.43 -20.56
C ALA A 77 9.21 -14.09 -19.24
N PHE A 78 8.50 -15.05 -18.63
CA PHE A 78 7.91 -14.89 -17.31
C PHE A 78 8.97 -14.84 -16.19
N PHE A 79 10.16 -15.43 -16.42
CA PHE A 79 11.21 -15.57 -15.42
C PHE A 79 11.75 -14.22 -14.93
N PRO A 80 12.20 -13.28 -15.79
CA PRO A 80 12.67 -11.98 -15.33
C PRO A 80 11.57 -11.16 -14.64
N VAL A 81 10.32 -11.25 -15.10
CA VAL A 81 9.18 -10.55 -14.49
C VAL A 81 8.87 -11.12 -13.09
N ALA A 82 8.85 -12.44 -12.95
CA ALA A 82 8.62 -13.13 -11.68
C ALA A 82 9.74 -12.86 -10.68
N VAL A 83 11.01 -12.89 -11.11
CA VAL A 83 12.16 -12.58 -10.27
C VAL A 83 12.11 -11.12 -9.80
N GLY A 84 11.82 -10.18 -10.69
CA GLY A 84 11.66 -8.76 -10.33
C GLY A 84 10.51 -8.52 -9.35
N PHE A 85 9.36 -9.13 -9.59
CA PHE A 85 8.19 -9.02 -8.69
C PHE A 85 8.47 -9.63 -7.31
N THR A 86 9.10 -10.81 -7.27
CA THR A 86 9.46 -11.49 -6.00
C THR A 86 10.50 -10.71 -5.22
N LEU A 87 11.50 -10.12 -5.90
CA LEU A 87 12.50 -9.27 -5.26
C LEU A 87 11.87 -7.99 -4.68
N GLY A 88 10.92 -7.38 -5.39
CA GLY A 88 10.14 -6.25 -4.88
C GLY A 88 9.29 -6.61 -3.66
N ALA A 89 8.61 -7.77 -3.69
CA ALA A 89 7.87 -8.27 -2.55
C ALA A 89 8.77 -8.58 -1.34
N ALA A 90 9.93 -9.20 -1.57
CA ALA A 90 10.93 -9.46 -0.55
C ALA A 90 11.48 -8.17 0.07
N PHE A 91 11.66 -7.11 -0.74
CA PHE A 91 12.07 -5.80 -0.26
C PHE A 91 11.02 -5.18 0.67
N VAL A 92 9.74 -5.20 0.31
CA VAL A 92 8.66 -4.69 1.18
C VAL A 92 8.57 -5.52 2.47
N TYR A 93 8.66 -6.85 2.37
CA TYR A 93 8.69 -7.72 3.54
C TYR A 93 9.88 -7.43 4.47
N LEU A 94 11.06 -7.17 3.92
CA LEU A 94 12.22 -6.79 4.70
C LEU A 94 12.04 -5.42 5.36
N ALA A 95 11.42 -4.45 4.67
CA ALA A 95 11.07 -3.16 5.24
C ALA A 95 10.09 -3.30 6.41
N ASP A 96 9.09 -4.19 6.28
CA ASP A 96 8.14 -4.51 7.35
C ASP A 96 8.84 -5.16 8.56
N LEU A 97 9.88 -5.97 8.32
CA LEU A 97 10.69 -6.56 9.38
C LEU A 97 11.63 -5.54 10.05
N LEU A 98 12.08 -4.53 9.33
CA LEU A 98 12.96 -3.48 9.86
C LEU A 98 12.19 -2.43 10.68
N MET A 99 10.93 -2.16 10.33
CA MET A 99 10.05 -1.22 11.03
C MET A 99 9.99 -1.42 12.57
N PRO A 100 9.78 -2.64 13.13
CA PRO A 100 9.74 -2.83 14.59
C PRO A 100 11.07 -2.47 15.28
N HIS A 101 12.22 -2.60 14.61
CA HIS A 101 13.51 -2.21 15.19
C HIS A 101 13.67 -0.69 15.31
N LEU A 102 13.14 0.07 14.36
CA LEU A 102 13.14 1.55 14.38
C LEU A 102 12.05 2.11 15.30
N VAL A 103 10.89 1.44 15.34
CA VAL A 103 9.79 1.78 16.25
C VAL A 103 10.15 1.51 17.71
N SER A 104 10.96 0.49 18.02
CA SER A 104 11.44 0.26 19.39
C SER A 104 12.23 1.45 19.95
N THR A 105 13.07 2.08 19.13
CA THR A 105 13.79 3.30 19.51
C THR A 105 12.90 4.55 19.57
N ALA A 106 11.91 4.67 18.69
CA ALA A 106 10.94 5.77 18.72
C ALA A 106 9.94 5.65 19.89
N ALA A 107 9.56 4.42 20.26
CA ALA A 107 8.71 4.13 21.41
C ALA A 107 9.40 4.49 22.73
N LEU A 108 10.70 4.22 22.84
CA LEU A 108 11.52 4.67 23.96
C LEU A 108 11.55 6.21 24.06
N TRP A 109 11.71 6.91 22.92
CA TRP A 109 11.65 8.37 22.87
C TRP A 109 10.26 8.95 23.20
N ALA A 110 9.18 8.32 22.71
CA ALA A 110 7.81 8.72 23.00
C ALA A 110 7.40 8.52 24.47
N VAL A 111 7.94 7.47 25.12
CA VAL A 111 7.81 7.26 26.58
C VAL A 111 8.60 8.32 27.35
N LEU A 112 9.77 8.73 26.85
CA LEU A 112 10.59 9.77 27.47
C LEU A 112 10.04 11.20 27.27
N SER A 113 9.32 11.46 26.17
CA SER A 113 8.74 12.78 25.87
C SER A 113 7.38 13.04 26.51
N GLY A 114 6.75 12.07 27.18
CA GLY A 114 5.48 12.25 27.89
C GLY A 114 4.26 12.47 27.00
N ASP A 115 4.35 12.15 25.70
CA ASP A 115 3.24 12.32 24.75
C ASP A 115 2.24 11.15 24.86
N ALA A 116 1.14 11.39 25.59
CA ALA A 116 0.11 10.39 25.89
C ALA A 116 -0.55 9.75 24.63
N THR A 117 -0.54 10.45 23.50
CA THR A 117 -1.10 9.97 22.21
C THR A 117 -0.25 8.87 21.57
N SER A 118 1.05 8.86 21.82
CA SER A 118 1.99 7.89 21.25
C SER A 118 2.02 6.57 22.05
N VAL A 119 1.81 6.65 23.36
CA VAL A 119 1.72 5.49 24.28
C VAL A 119 0.53 4.59 23.93
N GLN A 120 -0.61 5.18 23.55
CA GLN A 120 -1.82 4.43 23.19
C GLN A 120 -1.67 3.67 21.85
N TYR A 121 -0.88 4.20 20.91
CA TYR A 121 -0.56 3.54 19.64
C TYR A 121 0.37 2.33 19.85
N ILE A 122 1.33 2.43 20.76
CA ILE A 122 2.24 1.34 21.12
C ILE A 122 1.49 0.20 21.82
N TYR A 123 0.57 0.50 22.73
CA TYR A 123 -0.31 -0.49 23.35
C TYR A 123 -1.26 -1.17 22.35
N PHE A 124 -1.80 -0.40 21.39
CA PHE A 124 -2.60 -0.96 20.29
C PHE A 124 -1.79 -1.94 19.43
N CYS A 125 -0.54 -1.59 19.11
CA CYS A 125 0.37 -2.45 18.35
C CYS A 125 0.78 -3.73 19.11
N SER A 126 0.96 -3.65 20.44
CA SER A 126 1.22 -4.81 21.30
C SER A 126 0.02 -5.76 21.40
N ASN A 127 -1.20 -5.23 21.52
CA ASN A 127 -2.41 -6.03 21.66
C ASN A 127 -2.92 -6.63 20.33
N LEU A 128 -2.49 -6.09 19.18
CA LEU A 128 -2.78 -6.64 17.85
C LEU A 128 -1.78 -7.72 17.40
N ARG A 129 -0.68 -7.93 18.13
CA ARG A 129 0.28 -9.01 17.84
C ARG A 129 -0.18 -10.38 18.35
N HIS A 130 -1.13 -10.43 19.30
CA HIS A 130 -1.63 -11.68 19.87
C HIS A 130 -2.66 -12.46 19.03
N PRO A 131 -3.53 -11.84 18.20
CA PRO A 131 -4.44 -12.59 17.32
C PRO A 131 -3.80 -13.14 16.03
N LEU A 132 -2.57 -12.76 15.66
CA LEU A 132 -1.89 -13.19 14.42
C LEU A 132 -0.93 -14.39 14.62
N MET A 133 -1.06 -15.12 15.74
CA MET A 133 -0.34 -16.39 15.99
C MET A 133 -1.30 -17.59 16.12
N LEU A 134 -2.61 -17.37 15.94
CA LEU A 134 -3.66 -18.40 16.08
C LEU A 134 -4.49 -18.62 14.79
N ILE A 135 -4.03 -18.09 13.66
CA ILE A 135 -4.48 -18.39 12.29
C ILE A 135 -3.23 -18.48 11.43
#